data_AF-A0A8B5Y2R5-F1
#
_entry.id   AF-A0A8B5Y2R5-F1
#
_cell.length_a   1.000
_cell.length_b   1.000
_cell.length_c   1.000
_cell.angle_alpha   90.00
_cell.angle_beta   90.00
_cell.angle_gamma   90.00
#
_symmetry.space_group_name_H-M   'P 1'
#
loop_
_entity.id
_entity.type
_entity.pdbx_description
1 polymer ?
#
loop_
_entity_poly.entity_id
_entity_poly.type
_entity_poly.pdbx_seq_one_letter_code
_entity_poly.pdbx_strand_id
1 'polypeptide(L)' 'MFGTVRYYTDFLKAQVMYNFSGEEMVSLSENYARLNKEINVKAKNPNEKVEYLLNLEKAYVIINKEMFGLKEELAVL' A
#
# COMPACT_ATOMS: atom_id res chain seq x y z
N MET A 1 0.23 14.21 2.63
CA MET A 1 0.29 14.05 4.10
C MET A 1 0.49 12.58 4.39
N PHE A 2 1.52 12.22 5.14
CA PHE A 2 1.74 10.82 5.54
C PHE A 2 0.49 10.27 6.24
N GLY A 3 0.19 8.98 6.07
CA GLY A 3 -0.94 8.36 6.76
C GLY A 3 -2.27 8.37 6.02
N THR A 4 -2.43 9.16 4.95
CA THR A 4 -3.69 9.21 4.20
C THR A 4 -3.75 8.12 3.12
N VAL A 5 -4.98 7.71 2.76
CA VAL A 5 -5.21 6.77 1.64
C VAL A 5 -4.49 7.27 0.38
N ARG A 6 -4.67 8.56 0.03
CA ARG A 6 -4.04 9.17 -1.14
C ARG A 6 -2.51 9.04 -1.12
N TYR A 7 -1.87 9.33 0.01
CA TYR A 7 -0.41 9.22 0.11
C TYR A 7 0.08 7.81 -0.19
N TYR A 8 -0.58 6.79 0.38
CA TYR A 8 -0.21 5.41 0.15
C TYR A 8 -0.53 4.95 -1.28
N THR A 9 -1.67 5.36 -1.84
CA THR A 9 -2.03 5.07 -3.24
C THR A 9 -1.00 5.65 -4.20
N ASP A 10 -0.66 6.94 -4.04
CA ASP A 10 0.31 7.63 -4.89
C ASP A 10 1.70 6.97 -4.79
N PHE A 11 2.13 6.60 -3.57
CA PHE A 11 3.39 5.88 -3.34
C PHE A 11 3.40 4.51 -4.05
N LEU A 12 2.39 3.68 -3.78
CA LEU A 12 2.30 2.32 -4.33
C LEU A 12 2.22 2.35 -5.87
N LYS A 13 1.47 3.30 -6.43
CA LYS A 13 1.38 3.51 -7.88
C LYS A 13 2.73 3.87 -8.49
N ALA A 14 3.48 4.77 -7.86
CA ALA A 14 4.82 5.14 -8.31
C ALA A 14 5.77 3.93 -8.30
N GLN A 15 5.68 3.05 -7.29
CA GLN A 15 6.49 1.82 -7.25
C GLN A 15 6.14 0.84 -8.38
N VAL A 16 4.84 0.66 -8.65
CA VAL A 16 4.42 -0.18 -9.79
C VAL A 16 4.93 0.41 -11.11
N MET A 17 4.82 1.73 -11.32
CA MET A 17 5.37 2.39 -12.51
C MET A 17 6.88 2.24 -12.62
N TYR A 18 7.60 2.38 -11.49
CA TYR A 18 9.05 2.21 -11.45
C TYR A 18 9.48 0.82 -11.88
N ASN A 19 8.76 -0.24 -11.48
CA ASN A 19 9.06 -1.61 -11.89
C ASN A 19 8.98 -1.82 -13.41
N PHE A 20 8.22 -1.01 -14.16
CA PHE A 20 8.17 -1.09 -15.62
C PHE A 20 9.35 -0.40 -16.32
N SER A 21 10.06 0.49 -15.62
CA SER A 21 11.17 1.29 -16.18
C SER A 21 12.52 1.02 -15.54
N GLY A 22 12.56 0.34 -14.39
CA GLY A 22 13.75 0.14 -13.56
C GLY A 22 14.39 -1.23 -13.75
N GLU A 23 15.64 -1.35 -13.27
CA GLU A 23 16.42 -2.60 -13.32
C GLU A 23 16.04 -3.58 -12.19
N GLU A 24 15.52 -3.08 -11.06
CA GLU A 24 15.08 -3.88 -9.91
C GLU A 24 13.56 -3.77 -9.76
N MET A 25 12.89 -4.93 -9.70
CA MET A 25 11.45 -5.02 -9.47
C MET A 25 11.17 -5.33 -8.01
N VAL A 26 10.35 -4.48 -7.36
CA VAL A 26 9.87 -4.72 -6.00
C VAL A 26 8.37 -4.96 -6.04
N SER A 27 7.92 -6.09 -5.51
CA SER A 27 6.48 -6.42 -5.54
C SER A 27 5.63 -5.42 -4.76
N LEU A 28 4.34 -5.37 -5.07
CA LEU A 28 3.40 -4.51 -4.36
C LEU A 28 3.28 -4.91 -2.87
N SER A 29 3.34 -6.20 -2.57
CA SER A 29 3.30 -6.74 -1.21
C SER A 29 4.56 -6.37 -0.41
N GLU A 30 5.74 -6.35 -1.03
CA GLU A 30 6.96 -5.87 -0.39
C GLU A 30 6.89 -4.37 -0.07
N ASN A 31 6.34 -3.56 -0.98
CA ASN A 31 6.10 -2.13 -0.72
C ASN A 31 5.06 -1.91 0.38
N TYR A 32 4.01 -2.73 0.44
CA TYR A 32 3.06 -2.74 1.56
C TYR A 32 3.76 -3.04 2.89
N ALA A 33 4.62 -4.07 2.93
CA ALA A 33 5.37 -4.43 4.13
C ALA A 33 6.34 -3.31 4.57
N ARG A 34 6.97 -2.61 3.62
CA ARG A 34 7.82 -1.42 3.89
C ARG A 34 7.00 -0.29 4.53
N LEU A 35 5.84 0.04 3.97
CA LEU A 35 4.96 1.08 4.53
C LEU A 35 4.44 0.68 5.92
N ASN A 36 4.11 -0.60 6.15
CA ASN A 36 3.73 -1.07 7.49
C ASN A 36 4.87 -0.86 8.50
N LYS A 37 6.12 -1.18 8.16
CA LYS A 37 7.29 -0.88 9.01
C LYS A 37 7.43 0.63 9.26
N GLU A 38 7.22 1.46 8.24
CA GLU A 38 7.30 2.92 8.37
C GLU A 38 6.22 3.49 9.31
N ILE A 39 4.99 2.97 9.24
CA ILE A 39 3.88 3.32 10.15
C ILE A 39 4.26 3.01 11.60
N ASN A 40 4.89 1.86 11.85
CA ASN A 40 5.34 1.48 13.19
C ASN A 40 6.36 2.47 13.78
N VAL A 41 7.13 3.16 12.94
CA VAL A 41 8.11 4.17 13.35
C VAL A 41 7.49 5.56 13.48
N LYS A 42 6.54 5.91 12.59
CA LYS A 42 6.03 7.28 12.46
C LYS A 42 4.75 7.59 13.25
N ALA A 43 3.95 6.58 13.59
CA ALA A 43 2.74 6.81 14.38
C ALA A 43 3.09 7.27 15.80
N LYS A 44 2.49 8.38 16.25
CA LYS A 44 2.75 8.98 17.57
C LYS A 44 1.98 8.30 18.68
N ASN A 45 0.88 7.63 18.34
CA ASN A 45 0.03 6.94 19.30
C ASN A 45 -0.70 5.75 18.64
N PRO A 46 -1.29 4.84 19.45
CA PRO A 46 -1.97 3.66 18.94
C PRO A 46 -3.15 3.95 17.99
N ASN A 47 -3.92 5.02 18.25
CA ASN A 47 -5.08 5.35 17.41
C ASN A 47 -4.65 5.80 16.01
N GLU A 48 -3.62 6.65 15.94
CA GLU A 48 -3.01 7.08 14.68
C GLU A 48 -2.41 5.89 13.92
N LYS A 49 -1.77 4.95 14.62
CA LYS A 49 -1.26 3.72 14.01
C LYS A 49 -2.38 2.90 13.36
N VAL A 50 -3.49 2.70 14.07
CA VAL A 50 -4.64 1.96 13.53
C VAL A 50 -5.22 2.67 12.31
N GLU A 51 -5.39 4.00 12.37
CA GLU A 51 -5.87 4.79 11.24
C GLU A 51 -4.95 4.65 10.02
N TYR A 52 -3.63 4.75 10.21
CA TYR A 52 -2.65 4.63 9.15
C TYR A 52 -2.64 3.23 8.52
N LEU A 53 -2.78 2.18 9.32
CA LEU A 53 -2.87 0.80 8.82
C LEU A 53 -4.14 0.58 7.99
N LEU A 54 -5.30 1.07 8.46
CA LEU A 54 -6.56 0.99 7.71
C LEU A 54 -6.47 1.76 6.38
N ASN A 55 -5.82 2.93 6.39
CA ASN A 55 -5.63 3.72 5.18
C ASN A 55 -4.67 3.06 4.19
N LEU A 56 -3.63 2.38 4.70
CA LEU A 56 -2.71 1.60 3.88
C LEU A 56 -3.41 0.41 3.22
N GLU A 57 -4.25 -0.32 3.97
CA GLU A 57 -5.04 -1.44 3.44
C GLU A 57 -6.00 -0.98 2.34
N LYS A 58 -6.74 0.11 2.55
CA LYS A 58 -7.59 0.72 1.52
C LYS A 58 -6.80 1.06 0.26
N ALA A 59 -5.63 1.69 0.42
CA ALA A 59 -4.77 2.05 -0.71
C ALA A 59 -4.28 0.81 -1.48
N TYR A 60 -3.91 -0.26 -0.76
CA TYR A 60 -3.49 -1.52 -1.36
C TYR A 60 -4.61 -2.17 -2.18
N VAL A 61 -5.84 -2.20 -1.66
CA VAL A 61 -7.01 -2.71 -2.40
C VAL A 61 -7.28 -1.87 -3.65
N ILE A 62 -7.22 -0.54 -3.54
CA ILE A 62 -7.40 0.38 -4.67
C ILE A 62 -6.38 0.07 -5.78
N ILE A 63 -5.09 -0.02 -5.44
CA ILE A 63 -4.04 -0.26 -6.44
C ILE A 63 -4.15 -1.66 -7.05
N ASN A 64 -4.49 -2.68 -6.25
CA ASN A 64 -4.71 -4.02 -6.83
C ASN A 64 -5.84 -4.01 -7.85
N LYS A 65 -6.95 -3.34 -7.53
CA LYS A 65 -8.09 -3.21 -8.43
C LYS A 65 -7.75 -2.38 -9.68
N GLU A 66 -7.03 -1.27 -9.54
CA GLU A 66 -6.64 -0.41 -10.66
C GLU A 66 -5.67 -1.09 -11.62
N MET A 67 -4.66 -1.80 -11.09
CA MET A 67 -3.55 -2.30 -11.90
C MET A 67 -3.76 -3.73 -12.41
N PHE A 68 -4.50 -4.56 -11.67
CA PHE A 68 -4.68 -5.98 -11.99
C PHE A 68 -6.15 -6.37 -12.22
N GLY A 69 -7.07 -5.40 -12.15
CA GLY A 69 -8.51 -5.63 -12.23
C GLY A 69 -9.09 -6.21 -10.93
N LEU A 70 -10.42 -6.38 -10.89
CA LEU A 70 -11.04 -7.24 -9.87
C LEU A 70 -10.57 -8.66 -10.15
N LYS A 71 -9.61 -9.16 -9.38
CA LYS A 71 -9.64 -10.60 -9.09
C LYS A 71 -10.92 -10.83 -8.29
N GLU A 72 -12.01 -11.17 -8.97
CA GLU A 72 -13.00 -12.04 -8.34
C GLU A 72 -12.22 -13.25 -7.80
N GLU A 73 -12.57 -13.67 -6.59
CA GLU A 73 -11.90 -14.68 -5.76
C GLU A 73 -10.76 -14.17 -4.85
N LEU A 74 -11.17 -13.47 -3.79
CA LEU A 74 -10.92 -14.00 -2.45
C LEU A 74 -12.25 -14.44 -1.87
N ALA A 75 -12.78 -15.52 -2.44
CA ALA A 75 -13.74 -16.35 -1.75
C ALA A 75 -12.92 -17.29 -0.85
N VAL A 76 -13.33 -17.37 0.43
CA VAL A 76 -13.14 -18.54 1.31
C VAL A 76 -11.75 -18.70 1.96
N LEU A 77 -11.56 -18.06 3.14
CA LEU A 77 -11.48 -18.64 4.51
C LEU A 77 -10.62 -17.78 5.45
#